data_AF-A0A816A2W6-F1
#
_entry.id   AF-A0A816A2W6-F1
#
_cell.length_a   1.000
_cell.length_b   1.000
_cell.length_c   1.000
_cell.angle_alpha   90.00
_cell.angle_beta   90.00
_cell.angle_gamma   90.00
#
_symmetry.space_group_name_H-M   'P 1'
#
loop_
_entity.id
_entity.type
_entity.pdbx_description
1 polymer ?
#
loop_
_entity_poly.entity_id
_entity_poly.type
_entity_poly.pdbx_seq_one_letter_code
_entity_poly.pdbx_strand_id
1 'polypeptide(L)'
;MVAECQQRKADDLITTYYNHNESGAGKTENEKEVIQYLAYIAAAPKSSQRFICENELEAQIVQVNTILEAFGNAKTVKNDNSSRFSKFIRINFDTSNFITDASIERYSLEKSRTIYQAKEERIFHIFYHLLHGANTKLIRRF
;
A
#
# COMPACT_ATOMS: atom_id res chain seq x y z
N MET A 1 -3.73 1.45 18.63
CA MET A 1 -4.90 2.34 18.75
C MET A 1 -5.97 1.77 17.84
N VAL A 2 -7.03 1.30 18.48
CA VAL A 2 -8.28 0.66 18.04
C VAL A 2 -8.52 0.50 16.54
N ALA A 3 -8.57 -0.75 16.08
CA ALA A 3 -9.37 -1.13 14.91
C ALA A 3 -10.85 -1.06 15.34
N GLU A 4 -11.54 0.03 15.02
CA GLU A 4 -13.00 0.09 15.20
C GLU A 4 -13.66 -0.72 14.08
N CYS A 5 -13.97 -1.97 14.37
CA CYS A 5 -14.90 -2.79 13.60
C CYS A 5 -16.32 -2.25 13.86
N GLN A 6 -16.75 -1.24 13.10
CA GLN A 6 -18.16 -0.85 13.08
C GLN A 6 -18.95 -1.91 12.29
N GLN A 7 -19.76 -2.68 13.02
CA GLN A 7 -20.74 -3.62 12.47
C GLN A 7 -21.63 -2.93 11.43
N ARG A 8 -21.34 -3.16 10.14
CA ARG A 8 -22.32 -3.03 9.06
C ARG A 8 -22.22 -4.28 8.17
N LYS A 9 -23.39 -4.82 7.86
CA LYS A 9 -23.62 -6.14 7.26
C LYS A 9 -22.87 -6.35 5.93
N ALA A 10 -22.28 -7.54 5.78
CA ALA A 10 -21.92 -8.22 4.52
C ALA A 10 -20.85 -7.60 3.59
N ASP A 11 -20.08 -6.62 4.06
CA ASP A 11 -18.86 -6.15 3.38
C ASP A 11 -17.82 -5.85 4.47
N ASP A 12 -16.95 -6.82 4.76
CA ASP A 12 -15.90 -6.68 5.78
C ASP A 12 -14.82 -5.70 5.30
N LEU A 13 -15.09 -4.43 5.55
CA LEU A 13 -14.34 -3.27 5.07
C LEU A 13 -13.13 -3.01 5.99
N ILE A 14 -11.94 -3.51 5.65
CA ILE A 14 -10.73 -3.12 6.39
C ILE A 14 -10.37 -1.68 6.05
N THR A 15 -10.34 -0.85 7.09
CA THR A 15 -10.12 0.58 6.96
C THR A 15 -8.76 0.92 7.55
N THR A 16 -7.74 1.10 6.71
CA THR A 16 -6.46 1.69 7.16
C THR A 16 -6.53 3.21 7.05
N TYR A 17 -7.07 3.88 8.07
CA TYR A 17 -6.98 5.34 8.18
C TYR A 17 -5.55 5.74 8.58
N TYR A 18 -4.75 6.16 7.60
CA TYR A 18 -3.46 6.80 7.84
C TYR A 18 -3.64 8.26 8.27
N ASN A 19 -4.19 8.49 9.46
CA ASN A 19 -4.16 9.81 10.10
C ASN A 19 -2.98 9.86 11.09
N HIS A 20 -1.99 10.70 10.77
CA HIS A 20 -1.10 11.37 11.73
C HIS A 20 -0.11 10.57 12.60
N ASN A 21 0.32 9.37 12.24
CA ASN A 21 1.53 8.80 12.89
C ASN A 21 2.81 9.33 12.23
N GLU A 22 3.87 9.52 13.02
CA GLU A 22 5.18 10.01 12.58
C GLU A 22 5.78 9.14 11.45
N SER A 23 6.61 9.76 10.61
CA SER A 23 7.32 9.04 9.55
C SER A 23 8.29 8.04 10.17
N GLY A 24 8.26 6.77 9.74
CA GLY A 24 9.08 5.69 10.31
C GLY A 24 8.41 4.85 11.41
N ALA A 25 7.15 5.11 11.76
CA ALA A 25 6.44 4.40 12.83
C ALA A 25 5.99 2.94 12.49
N GLY A 26 6.54 2.30 11.45
CA GLY A 26 6.19 0.92 11.09
C GLY A 26 4.84 0.74 10.39
N LYS A 27 4.27 1.80 9.80
CA LYS A 27 2.97 1.80 9.09
C LYS A 27 2.82 0.68 8.07
N THR A 28 3.73 0.62 7.10
CA THR A 28 3.73 -0.37 6.03
C THR A 28 3.88 -1.79 6.57
N GLU A 29 4.66 -1.97 7.63
CA GLU A 29 4.88 -3.28 8.23
C GLU A 29 3.63 -3.77 8.98
N ASN A 30 3.00 -2.89 9.77
CA ASN A 30 1.72 -3.20 10.41
C ASN A 30 0.63 -3.53 9.39
N GLU A 31 0.64 -2.87 8.23
CA GLU A 31 -0.32 -3.17 7.16
C GLU A 31 -0.13 -4.58 6.60
N LYS A 32 1.12 -5.03 6.40
CA LYS A 32 1.41 -6.40 5.98
C LYS A 32 0.94 -7.42 7.02
N GLU A 33 1.27 -7.20 8.29
CA GLU A 33 0.90 -8.09 9.39
C GLU A 33 -0.62 -8.25 9.52
N VAL A 34 -1.37 -7.15 9.37
CA VAL A 34 -2.84 -7.19 9.40
C VAL A 34 -3.38 -8.02 8.23
N ILE A 35 -2.85 -7.83 7.02
CA ILE A 35 -3.27 -8.56 5.82
C ILE A 35 -2.95 -10.06 5.94
N GLN A 36 -1.76 -10.40 6.42
CA GLN A 36 -1.35 -11.78 6.68
C GLN A 36 -2.27 -12.44 7.72
N TYR A 37 -2.56 -11.74 8.82
CA TYR A 37 -3.48 -12.26 9.83
C TYR A 37 -4.88 -12.52 9.25
N LEU A 38 -5.40 -11.61 8.44
CA LEU A 38 -6.70 -11.77 7.77
C LEU A 38 -6.71 -12.95 6.79
N ALA A 39 -5.63 -13.13 6.03
CA ALA A 39 -5.47 -14.28 5.14
C ALA A 39 -5.43 -15.59 5.93
N TYR A 40 -4.69 -15.63 7.04
CA TYR A 40 -4.57 -16.79 7.91
C TYR A 40 -5.92 -17.20 8.52
N ILE A 41 -6.68 -16.26 9.08
CA ILE A 41 -8.01 -16.57 9.66
C ILE A 41 -9.02 -16.98 8.60
N ALA A 42 -8.93 -16.42 7.39
CA ALA A 42 -9.78 -16.79 6.27
C ALA A 42 -9.43 -18.18 5.72
N ALA A 43 -8.22 -18.70 5.94
CA ALA A 43 -7.76 -19.97 5.39
C ALA A 43 -8.21 -21.24 6.16
N ALA A 44 -8.74 -21.12 7.39
CA ALA A 44 -9.08 -22.26 8.24
C ALA A 44 -10.59 -22.65 8.19
N PRO A 45 -11.02 -23.93 8.09
CA PRO A 45 -10.33 -25.16 7.69
C PRO A 45 -10.99 -25.84 6.46
N LYS A 46 -10.21 -26.14 5.41
CA LYS A 46 -10.33 -27.31 4.50
C LYS A 46 -9.39 -27.14 3.29
N SER A 47 -8.53 -28.11 3.05
CA SER A 47 -7.69 -28.34 1.86
C SER A 47 -6.34 -27.59 1.71
N SER A 48 -5.33 -28.41 1.45
CA SER A 48 -3.91 -28.13 1.22
C SER A 48 -3.60 -27.36 -0.08
N GLN A 49 -4.60 -27.05 -0.91
CA GLN A 49 -4.44 -26.20 -2.10
C GLN A 49 -4.40 -24.69 -1.77
N ARG A 50 -4.72 -24.29 -0.53
CA ARG A 50 -4.99 -22.89 -0.17
C ARG A 50 -3.78 -22.09 0.33
N PHE A 51 -2.70 -22.76 0.78
CA PHE A 51 -1.42 -22.10 1.08
C PHE A 51 -0.80 -21.41 -0.15
N ILE A 52 -1.22 -21.80 -1.37
CA ILE A 52 -0.75 -21.18 -2.62
C ILE A 52 -1.37 -19.78 -2.78
N CYS A 53 -2.65 -19.61 -2.41
CA CYS A 53 -3.36 -18.33 -2.54
C CYS A 53 -2.90 -17.28 -1.52
N GLU A 54 -2.50 -17.72 -0.32
CA GLU A 54 -1.94 -16.85 0.72
C GLU A 54 -0.65 -16.16 0.24
N ASN A 55 0.25 -16.94 -0.37
CA ASN A 55 1.48 -16.42 -0.97
C ASN A 55 1.21 -15.52 -2.18
N GLU A 56 0.18 -15.81 -2.99
CA GLU A 56 -0.15 -15.01 -4.17
C GLU A 56 -0.71 -13.63 -3.82
N LEU A 57 -1.64 -13.55 -2.86
CA LEU A 57 -2.22 -12.27 -2.42
C LEU A 57 -1.17 -11.39 -1.75
N GLU A 58 -0.35 -11.96 -0.87
CA GLU A 58 0.77 -11.25 -0.25
C GLU A 58 1.75 -10.75 -1.30
N ALA A 59 2.17 -11.61 -2.24
CA ALA A 59 3.09 -11.23 -3.31
C ALA A 59 2.53 -10.10 -4.18
N GLN A 60 1.23 -10.12 -4.50
CA GLN A 60 0.57 -9.05 -5.23
C GLN A 60 0.56 -7.73 -4.45
N ILE A 61 0.26 -7.77 -3.14
CA ILE A 61 0.24 -6.58 -2.29
C ILE A 61 1.64 -5.97 -2.15
N VAL A 62 2.68 -6.81 -2.00
CA VAL A 62 4.08 -6.36 -1.96
C VAL A 62 4.50 -5.72 -3.29
N GLN A 63 4.12 -6.32 -4.42
CA GLN A 63 4.39 -5.74 -5.74
C GLN A 63 3.69 -4.40 -5.94
N VAL A 64 2.41 -4.30 -5.57
CA VAL A 64 1.64 -3.05 -5.66
C VAL A 64 2.26 -1.97 -4.77
N ASN A 65 2.67 -2.31 -3.54
CA ASN A 65 3.34 -1.37 -2.65
C ASN A 65 4.64 -0.83 -3.26
N THR A 66 5.44 -1.66 -3.92
CA THR A 66 6.65 -1.20 -4.61
C THR A 66 6.34 -0.10 -5.63
N ILE A 67 5.26 -0.26 -6.40
CA ILE A 67 4.81 0.75 -7.37
C ILE A 67 4.29 2.00 -6.64
N LEU A 68 3.43 1.84 -5.63
CA LEU A 68 2.87 2.97 -4.89
C LEU A 68 3.95 3.78 -4.15
N GLU A 69 4.98 3.12 -3.62
CA GLU A 69 6.12 3.79 -3.00
C GLU A 69 6.94 4.57 -4.03
N ALA A 70 7.20 4.01 -5.22
CA ALA A 70 7.90 4.74 -6.27
C ALA A 70 7.16 6.05 -6.65
N PHE A 71 5.83 5.99 -6.80
CA PHE A 71 5.03 7.14 -7.22
C PHE A 71 4.59 8.06 -6.08
N GLY A 72 4.56 7.57 -4.83
CA GLY A 72 3.92 8.23 -3.70
C GLY A 72 4.84 8.50 -2.52
N ASN A 73 6.03 7.90 -2.47
CA ASN A 73 7.03 8.22 -1.45
C ASN A 73 8.03 9.24 -1.97
N ALA A 74 8.56 10.01 -1.01
CA ALA A 74 9.59 11.00 -1.25
C ALA A 74 10.50 11.12 -0.03
N LYS A 75 11.70 11.66 -0.28
CA LYS A 75 12.59 12.08 0.80
C LYS A 75 12.06 13.34 1.46
N THR A 76 11.89 13.29 2.76
CA THR A 76 11.67 14.44 3.66
C THR A 76 12.89 14.64 4.54
N VAL A 77 12.91 15.70 5.35
CA VAL A 77 14.00 15.94 6.32
C VAL A 77 14.16 14.80 7.32
N LYS A 78 13.06 14.12 7.69
CA LYS A 78 13.05 13.10 8.76
C LYS A 78 13.07 11.65 8.26
N ASN A 79 12.72 11.42 7.00
CA ASN A 79 12.63 10.07 6.43
C ASN A 79 12.85 10.11 4.92
N ASP A 80 13.82 9.32 4.46
CA ASP A 80 14.20 9.21 3.05
C ASP A 80 13.16 8.51 2.18
N ASN A 81 12.28 7.68 2.75
CA ASN A 81 11.19 6.96 2.06
C ASN A 81 9.84 7.28 2.73
N SER A 82 9.52 8.56 2.90
CA SER A 82 8.27 8.96 3.55
C SER A 82 7.10 8.82 2.57
N SER A 83 6.07 8.06 2.94
CA SER A 83 4.81 8.05 2.19
C SER A 83 4.11 9.39 2.29
N ARG A 84 3.79 9.95 1.12
CA ARG A 84 3.05 11.21 0.94
C ARG A 84 1.71 10.95 0.26
N PHE A 85 1.18 9.75 0.48
CA PHE A 85 -0.14 9.35 0.04
C PHE A 85 -0.86 8.60 1.16
N SER A 86 -2.18 8.56 1.06
CA SER A 86 -3.04 7.65 1.81
C SER A 86 -3.69 6.69 0.83
N LYS A 87 -3.76 5.40 1.19
CA LYS A 87 -4.49 4.37 0.44
C LYS A 87 -5.54 3.73 1.33
N PHE A 88 -6.64 3.32 0.70
CA PHE A 88 -7.71 2.56 1.32
C PHE A 88 -7.83 1.23 0.60
N ILE A 89 -7.52 0.12 1.29
CA ILE A 89 -7.59 -1.24 0.74
C ILE A 89 -8.89 -1.88 1.22
N ARG A 90 -9.75 -2.29 0.29
CA ARG A 90 -10.90 -3.14 0.55
C ARG A 90 -10.52 -4.60 0.29
N ILE A 91 -10.83 -5.47 1.24
CA ILE A 91 -10.70 -6.93 1.09
C ILE A 91 -12.12 -7.49 1.13
N ASN A 92 -12.46 -8.31 0.14
CA ASN A 92 -13.78 -8.89 -0.04
C ASN A 92 -13.79 -10.32 0.47
N PHE A 93 -14.80 -10.67 1.27
CA PHE A 93 -15.01 -12.01 1.78
C PHE A 93 -16.29 -12.62 1.20
N ASP A 94 -16.28 -13.93 0.98
CA ASP A 94 -17.50 -14.66 0.64
C ASP A 94 -18.35 -14.99 1.89
N THR A 95 -19.52 -15.59 1.68
CA THR A 95 -20.41 -16.04 2.77
C THR A 95 -19.82 -17.13 3.65
N SER A 96 -18.69 -17.72 3.25
CA SER A 96 -17.93 -18.71 4.01
C SER A 96 -16.67 -18.11 4.66
N ASN A 97 -16.55 -16.78 4.70
CA ASN A 97 -15.44 -16.01 5.25
C ASN A 97 -14.09 -16.22 4.54
N PHE A 98 -14.08 -16.63 3.27
CA PHE A 98 -12.87 -16.70 2.45
C PHE A 98 -12.62 -15.39 1.73
N ILE A 99 -11.35 -14.98 1.62
CA ILE A 99 -10.95 -13.83 0.79
C ILE A 99 -11.18 -14.17 -0.68
N THR A 100 -11.92 -13.32 -1.38
CA THR A 100 -12.25 -13.47 -2.81
C THR A 100 -11.50 -12.47 -3.69
N ASP A 101 -11.30 -11.25 -3.20
CA ASP A 101 -10.72 -10.15 -3.95
C ASP A 101 -10.16 -9.08 -3.01
N ALA A 102 -9.19 -8.30 -3.49
CA ALA A 102 -8.64 -7.15 -2.78
C ALA A 102 -8.40 -5.99 -3.76
N SER A 103 -8.84 -4.79 -3.39
CA SER A 103 -8.73 -3.60 -4.25
C SER A 103 -8.39 -2.34 -3.47
N ILE A 104 -7.77 -1.37 -4.13
CA ILE A 104 -7.54 -0.03 -3.55
C ILE A 104 -8.68 0.88 -4.01
N GLU A 105 -9.60 1.23 -3.11
CA GLU A 105 -10.74 2.09 -3.50
C GLU A 105 -10.38 3.56 -3.57
N ARG A 106 -9.50 4.02 -2.68
CA ARG A 106 -9.16 5.45 -2.54
C ARG A 106 -7.66 5.62 -2.41
N TYR A 107 -7.11 6.51 -3.22
CA TYR A 107 -5.71 6.93 -3.19
C TYR A 107 -5.65 8.46 -3.20
N SER A 108 -5.07 9.05 -2.15
CA SER A 108 -4.93 10.50 -2.02
C SER A 108 -3.47 10.88 -1.92
N LEU A 109 -2.96 11.60 -2.92
CA LEU A 109 -1.56 12.00 -3.03
C LEU A 109 -1.37 13.46 -2.59
N GLU A 110 -0.25 13.78 -1.94
CA GLU A 110 0.20 15.15 -1.73
C GLU A 110 0.65 15.80 -3.06
N LYS A 111 -0.32 16.20 -3.89
CA LYS A 111 -0.07 16.71 -5.26
C LYS A 111 0.87 17.92 -5.30
N SER A 112 0.87 18.76 -4.26
CA SER A 112 1.74 19.95 -4.17
C SER A 112 3.22 19.62 -4.24
N ARG A 113 3.63 18.42 -3.80
CA ARG A 113 5.03 17.97 -3.82
C ARG A 113 5.61 17.83 -5.22
N THR A 114 4.77 17.70 -6.26
CA THR A 114 5.25 17.62 -7.64
C THR A 114 5.83 18.95 -8.14
N ILE A 115 5.37 20.07 -7.59
CA ILE A 115 5.75 21.43 -8.06
C ILE A 115 6.63 22.18 -7.08
N TYR A 116 6.63 21.78 -5.81
CA TYR A 116 7.37 22.45 -4.75
C TYR A 116 7.91 21.46 -3.73
N GLN A 117 9.14 21.70 -3.30
CA GLN A 117 9.83 20.95 -2.26
C GLN A 117 10.54 21.91 -1.33
N ALA A 118 10.47 21.63 -0.02
CA ALA A 118 11.23 22.37 0.97
C ALA A 118 12.74 22.06 0.85
N LYS A 119 13.57 22.88 1.50
CA LYS A 119 15.02 22.66 1.55
C LYS A 119 15.31 21.25 2.09
N GLU A 120 16.26 20.55 1.45
CA GLU A 120 16.70 19.19 1.78
C GLU A 120 15.66 18.06 1.55
N GLU A 121 14.47 18.39 1.04
CA GLU A 121 13.49 17.42 0.58
C GLU A 121 13.60 17.14 -0.92
N ARG A 122 12.98 16.05 -1.37
CA ARG A 122 12.87 15.69 -2.80
C ARG A 122 11.40 15.56 -3.21
N ILE A 123 11.18 15.60 -4.51
CA ILE A 123 9.93 15.16 -5.13
C ILE A 123 9.84 13.62 -5.11
N PHE A 124 8.76 13.05 -5.66
CA PHE A 124 8.54 11.60 -5.68
C PHE A 124 9.68 10.80 -6.31
N HIS A 125 9.96 9.60 -5.78
CA HIS A 125 11.09 8.76 -6.21
C HIS A 125 11.05 8.40 -7.70
N ILE A 126 9.85 8.22 -8.27
CA ILE A 126 9.66 7.84 -9.67
C ILE A 126 10.39 8.75 -10.66
N PHE A 127 10.47 10.05 -10.38
CA PHE A 127 11.17 10.99 -11.27
C PHE A 127 12.68 10.70 -11.32
N TYR A 128 13.28 10.36 -10.18
CA TYR A 128 14.69 10.00 -10.11
C TYR A 128 14.95 8.61 -10.72
N HIS A 129 14.07 7.63 -10.46
CA HIS A 129 14.15 6.32 -11.09
C HIS A 129 14.03 6.39 -12.60
N LEU A 130 13.12 7.23 -13.12
CA LEU A 130 12.96 7.45 -14.55
C LEU A 130 14.23 8.04 -15.16
N LEU A 131 14.78 9.11 -14.58
CA LEU A 131 15.99 9.74 -15.10
C LEU A 131 17.21 8.81 -15.05
N HIS A 132 17.31 7.96 -14.03
CA HIS A 132 18.41 7.01 -13.89
C HIS A 132 18.27 5.79 -14.82
N GLY A 133 17.05 5.28 -14.99
CA GLY A 133 16.77 4.07 -15.78
C GLY A 133 16.43 4.33 -17.25
N ALA A 134 16.15 5.57 -17.64
CA ALA A 134 15.78 5.89 -19.01
C ALA A 134 16.98 5.77 -19.96
N ASN A 135 16.79 5.04 -21.05
CA ASN A 135 17.77 5.00 -22.13
C ASN A 135 17.72 6.29 -22.97
N THR A 136 18.78 6.53 -23.76
CA THR A 136 18.89 7.73 -24.59
C THR A 136 17.72 7.90 -25.56
N LYS A 137 17.12 6.80 -26.04
CA LYS A 137 15.95 6.84 -26.92
C LYS A 137 14.70 7.35 -26.20
N LEU A 138 14.47 6.93 -24.96
CA LEU A 138 13.35 7.36 -24.14
C LEU A 138 13.50 8.84 -23.74
N ILE A 139 14.70 9.24 -23.32
CA ILE A 139 14.98 10.65 -22.97
C ILE A 139 14.78 11.56 -24.17
N ARG A 140 15.31 11.21 -25.36
CA ARG A 140 15.17 12.03 -26.58
C ARG A 140 13.76 12.13 -27.14
N ARG A 141 12.85 11.25 -26.70
CA ARG A 141 11.45 11.26 -27.17
C ARG A 141 10.64 12.38 -26.50
N PHE A 142 11.09 12.88 -25.36
CA PHE A 142 10.47 13.94 -24.58
C PHE A 142 11.38 15.17 -24.53
#